data_AF-A0A9N7Q974-F1
#
_entry.id   AF-A0A9N7Q974-F1
#
_cell.length_a   1.000
_cell.length_b   1.000
_cell.length_c   1.000
_cell.angle_alpha   90.00
_cell.angle_beta   90.00
_cell.angle_gamma   90.00
#
_symmetry.space_group_name_H-M   'P 1'
#
loop_
_entity.id
_entity.type
_entity.pdbx_description
1 polymer ?
#
loop_
_entity_poly.entity_id
_entity_poly.type
_entity_poly.pdbx_seq_one_letter_code
_entity_poly.pdbx_strand_id
1 'polypeptide(L)'
;MPDPAGWTQSRLGRQLHISPSWNRIPAGRQTDYDVVVASLLLDNKKSRVGVNMYKSLLLVAAAAAVFIYYKTHAPLENVGVDAEPQPIAVSIIAPTPEPVFRCEGKQHCSQMSSCAEARFYLKNCPAVKMDGDGDGIPCETPPLQCTF
;
A
#
# COMPACT_ATOMS: atom_id res chain seq x y z
N MET A 1 -26.48 -0.72 -51.83
CA MET A 1 -25.34 -0.43 -52.71
C MET A 1 -24.19 0.04 -51.84
N PRO A 2 -23.20 -0.83 -51.57
CA PRO A 2 -21.91 -0.45 -51.00
C PRO A 2 -20.92 -0.13 -52.13
N ASP A 3 -20.02 0.83 -51.93
CA ASP A 3 -18.76 0.88 -52.67
C ASP A 3 -17.61 1.46 -51.82
N PRO A 4 -16.35 1.03 -52.07
CA PRO A 4 -15.24 1.07 -51.13
C PRO A 4 -14.03 1.89 -51.63
N ALA A 5 -12.95 1.89 -50.85
CA ALA A 5 -11.61 2.40 -51.17
C ALA A 5 -11.46 3.94 -51.18
N GLY A 6 -10.33 4.53 -50.77
CA GLY A 6 -9.01 3.95 -50.63
C GLY A 6 -8.11 4.78 -49.73
N TRP A 7 -7.10 4.08 -49.25
CA TRP A 7 -5.98 4.60 -48.49
C TRP A 7 -5.06 5.42 -49.40
N THR A 8 -4.81 6.68 -49.08
CA THR A 8 -3.73 7.46 -49.71
C THR A 8 -2.59 7.62 -48.71
N GLN A 9 -1.55 6.82 -48.89
CA GLN A 9 -0.23 7.05 -48.32
C GLN A 9 0.33 8.38 -48.84
N SER A 10 0.69 9.30 -47.94
CA SER A 10 1.61 10.39 -48.25
C SER A 10 2.84 10.28 -47.36
N ARG A 11 3.91 9.92 -48.04
CA ARG A 11 5.29 9.71 -47.60
C ARG A 11 6.00 11.06 -47.51
N LEU A 12 6.15 11.62 -46.31
CA LEU A 12 7.17 12.61 -45.94
C LEU A 12 7.37 12.45 -44.42
N GLY A 13 8.40 11.76 -43.91
CA GLY A 13 9.75 12.29 -43.80
C GLY A 13 10.23 12.12 -42.34
N ARG A 14 11.41 11.51 -42.17
CA ARG A 14 12.17 11.31 -40.91
C ARG A 14 11.60 10.33 -39.87
N GLN A 15 12.01 9.08 -40.09
CA GLN A 15 12.40 8.16 -39.03
C GLN A 15 13.41 8.80 -38.06
N LEU A 16 12.96 9.17 -36.86
CA LEU A 16 13.78 9.24 -35.66
C LEU A 16 13.13 8.34 -34.61
N HIS A 17 13.22 7.02 -34.84
CA HIS A 17 13.16 6.04 -33.76
C HIS A 17 14.34 6.30 -32.84
N ILE A 18 14.12 7.11 -31.81
CA ILE A 18 14.92 7.05 -30.59
C ILE A 18 14.00 6.42 -29.55
N SER A 19 14.07 5.09 -29.46
CA SER A 19 13.62 4.35 -28.29
C SER A 19 14.32 4.92 -27.07
N PRO A 20 13.62 5.43 -26.04
CA PRO A 20 14.20 5.53 -24.71
C PRO A 20 14.36 4.09 -24.23
N SER A 21 15.59 3.62 -24.34
CA SER A 21 16.12 2.42 -23.72
C SER A 21 15.56 2.24 -22.30
N TRP A 22 14.55 1.40 -22.15
CA TRP A 22 14.33 0.71 -20.88
C TRP A 22 15.63 -0.05 -20.57
N ASN A 23 16.11 0.04 -19.34
CA ASN A 23 17.31 -0.60 -18.80
C ASN A 23 18.63 0.19 -18.89
N ARG A 24 18.79 1.13 -17.97
CA ARG A 24 20.04 1.21 -17.20
C ARG A 24 19.78 1.72 -15.78
N ILE A 25 19.15 0.88 -14.97
CA ILE A 25 19.23 0.98 -13.51
C ILE A 25 20.50 0.22 -13.09
N PRO A 26 21.49 0.86 -12.45
CA PRO A 26 22.20 0.23 -11.36
C PRO A 26 21.46 0.54 -10.06
N ALA A 27 21.19 -0.55 -9.35
CA ALA A 27 20.57 -0.58 -8.05
C ALA A 27 21.29 0.32 -7.03
N GLY A 28 20.49 0.87 -6.12
CA GLY A 28 20.83 1.10 -4.72
C GLY A 28 22.13 1.83 -4.41
N ARG A 29 22.01 3.07 -3.94
CA ARG A 29 22.80 3.48 -2.79
C ARG A 29 22.11 4.57 -1.97
N GLN A 30 21.39 4.08 -0.98
CA GLN A 30 21.24 4.65 0.35
C GLN A 30 22.51 5.40 0.79
N THR A 31 22.54 6.74 0.76
CA THR A 31 23.42 7.56 1.61
C THR A 31 22.79 8.92 1.87
N ASP A 32 21.60 8.94 2.49
CA ASP A 32 21.08 10.14 3.19
C ASP A 32 21.75 10.32 4.58
N TYR A 33 22.53 9.32 5.02
CA TYR A 33 23.26 9.35 6.29
C TYR A 33 24.48 10.27 6.31
N ASP A 34 25.02 10.69 5.15
CA ASP A 34 26.24 11.50 5.11
C ASP A 34 26.01 12.96 5.52
N VAL A 35 24.79 13.51 5.36
CA VAL A 35 24.48 14.87 5.83
C VAL A 35 24.26 14.91 7.35
N VAL A 36 23.71 13.83 7.92
CA VAL A 36 23.44 13.72 9.36
C VAL A 36 24.74 13.47 10.14
N VAL A 37 25.64 12.61 9.64
CA VAL A 37 26.93 12.34 10.30
C VAL A 37 27.88 13.54 10.19
N ALA A 38 27.87 14.27 9.06
CA ALA A 38 28.65 15.51 8.93
C ALA A 38 28.22 16.59 9.94
N SER A 39 26.93 16.62 10.31
CA SER A 39 26.39 17.53 11.34
C SER A 39 26.78 17.12 12.76
N LEU A 40 27.08 15.84 13.02
CA LEU A 40 27.52 15.35 14.32
C LEU A 40 29.02 15.52 14.58
N LEU A 41 29.83 15.83 13.55
CA LEU A 41 31.29 15.98 13.69
C LEU A 41 31.80 17.42 13.54
N LEU A 42 30.92 18.40 13.30
CA LEU A 42 31.29 19.83 13.25
C LEU A 42 30.63 20.67 14.36
N ASP A 43 30.53 20.15 15.58
CA ASP A 43 30.31 20.95 16.79
C ASP A 43 31.48 20.83 17.78
N ASN A 44 32.72 20.99 17.29
CA ASN A 44 33.89 21.24 18.15
C ASN A 44 34.19 22.74 18.31
N LYS A 45 33.15 23.58 18.35
CA LYS A 45 33.33 24.95 18.83
C LYS A 45 32.03 25.56 19.35
N LYS A 46 32.01 25.64 20.68
CA LYS A 46 31.38 26.70 21.48
C LYS A 46 30.08 26.31 22.17
N SER A 47 30.22 25.89 23.42
CA SER A 47 29.52 26.61 24.49
C SER A 47 30.28 26.56 25.80
N ARG A 48 30.58 27.76 26.31
CA ARG A 48 31.02 27.99 27.68
C ARG A 48 29.94 27.43 28.60
N VAL A 49 30.29 26.40 29.37
CA VAL A 49 29.37 25.69 30.26
C VAL A 49 28.95 26.62 31.40
N GLY A 50 27.73 27.14 31.29
CA GLY A 50 26.99 27.84 32.34
C GLY A 50 25.58 27.26 32.50
N VAL A 51 25.42 25.98 32.24
CA VAL A 51 24.19 25.22 32.46
C VAL A 51 24.42 24.26 33.62
N ASN A 52 23.56 24.34 34.63
CA ASN A 52 23.70 23.60 35.89
C ASN A 52 24.05 22.14 35.63
N MET A 53 25.06 21.62 36.33
CA MET A 53 25.64 20.28 36.12
C MET A 53 24.60 19.16 35.97
N TYR A 54 23.48 19.25 36.72
CA TYR A 54 22.37 18.30 36.63
C TYR A 54 21.57 18.40 35.33
N LYS A 55 21.42 19.59 34.72
CA LYS A 55 20.79 19.74 33.39
C LYS A 55 21.67 19.14 32.30
N SER A 56 22.98 19.36 32.37
CA SER A 56 23.93 18.72 31.45
C SER A 56 23.88 17.20 31.58
N LEU A 57 23.83 16.68 32.82
CA LEU A 57 23.68 15.25 33.07
C LEU A 57 22.34 14.70 32.53
N LEU A 58 21.23 15.42 32.73
CA LEU A 58 19.91 15.02 32.21
C LEU A 58 19.88 14.99 30.68
N LEU A 59 20.49 15.96 30.00
CA LEU A 59 20.56 15.97 28.54
C LEU A 59 21.39 14.80 27.99
N VAL A 60 22.53 14.50 28.62
CA VAL A 60 23.37 13.35 28.24
C VAL A 60 22.63 12.03 28.50
N ALA A 61 21.93 11.90 29.63
CA ALA A 61 21.14 10.72 29.95
C ALA A 61 19.98 10.51 28.97
N ALA A 62 19.26 11.58 28.60
CA ALA A 62 18.19 11.53 27.63
C ALA A 62 18.71 11.13 26.24
N ALA A 63 19.82 11.72 25.79
CA ALA A 63 20.46 11.37 24.52
C ALA A 63 20.91 9.90 24.51
N ALA A 64 21.51 9.41 25.60
CA ALA A 64 21.91 8.01 25.75
C ALA A 64 20.70 7.06 25.72
N ALA A 65 19.62 7.39 26.43
CA ALA A 65 18.40 6.58 26.42
C ALA A 65 17.77 6.49 25.02
N VAL A 66 17.71 7.61 24.30
CA VAL A 66 17.20 7.67 22.92
C VAL A 66 18.11 6.86 21.97
N PHE A 67 19.43 6.97 22.09
CA PHE A 67 20.37 6.19 21.29
C PHE A 67 20.24 4.68 21.56
N ILE A 68 20.09 4.27 22.83
CA ILE A 68 19.84 2.87 23.20
C ILE A 68 18.51 2.42 22.60
N TYR A 69 17.44 3.21 22.72
CA TYR A 69 16.13 2.91 22.15
C TYR A 69 16.21 2.68 20.63
N TYR A 70 16.89 3.55 19.89
CA TYR A 70 17.06 3.37 18.44
C TYR A 70 17.93 2.16 18.09
N LYS A 71 18.94 1.85 18.91
CA LYS A 71 19.78 0.67 18.70
C LYS A 71 19.04 -0.63 19.01
N THR A 72 18.15 -0.64 20.01
CA THR A 72 17.39 -1.83 20.42
C THR A 72 16.12 -2.02 19.59
N HIS A 73 15.44 -0.94 19.22
CA HIS A 73 14.26 -0.95 18.37
C HIS A 73 14.66 -0.77 16.90
N ALA A 74 15.50 -1.67 16.38
CA ALA A 74 15.55 -1.86 14.95
C ALA A 74 14.10 -2.03 14.46
N PRO A 75 13.61 -1.20 13.52
CA PRO A 75 12.30 -1.40 12.92
C PRO A 75 12.23 -2.86 12.47
N LEU A 76 11.09 -3.52 12.67
CA LEU A 76 10.80 -4.77 11.98
C LEU A 76 10.81 -4.45 10.49
N GLU A 77 12.00 -4.53 9.91
CA GLU A 77 12.19 -4.56 8.47
C GLU A 77 11.31 -5.71 8.03
N ASN A 78 10.29 -5.38 7.22
CA ASN A 78 9.42 -6.37 6.62
C ASN A 78 10.34 -7.44 6.06
N VAL A 79 10.34 -8.62 6.67
CA VAL A 79 11.11 -9.76 6.22
C VAL A 79 10.57 -10.06 4.83
N GLY A 80 11.25 -9.48 3.84
CA GLY A 80 11.14 -9.88 2.46
C GLY A 80 11.47 -11.35 2.49
N VAL A 81 10.43 -12.15 2.31
CA VAL A 81 10.56 -13.58 2.14
C VAL A 81 11.38 -13.73 0.86
N ASP A 82 12.70 -13.87 1.01
CA ASP A 82 13.55 -14.49 0.01
C ASP A 82 13.13 -15.97 -0.04
N ALA A 83 11.99 -16.18 -0.69
CA ALA A 83 11.53 -17.49 -1.08
C ALA A 83 12.52 -17.98 -2.14
N GLU A 84 13.38 -18.90 -1.71
CA GLU A 84 14.02 -19.86 -2.60
C GLU A 84 12.98 -20.37 -3.61
N PRO A 85 13.24 -20.37 -4.93
CA PRO A 85 12.29 -20.82 -5.93
C PRO A 85 12.00 -22.31 -5.77
N GLN A 86 11.06 -22.65 -4.90
CA GLN A 86 10.41 -23.95 -4.95
C GLN A 86 9.57 -23.98 -6.24
N PRO A 87 9.58 -25.09 -7.00
CA PRO A 87 8.75 -25.23 -8.18
C PRO A 87 7.30 -25.06 -7.76
N ILE A 88 6.73 -23.91 -8.10
CA ILE A 88 5.32 -23.61 -7.90
C ILE A 88 4.59 -24.56 -8.84
N ALA A 89 4.05 -25.64 -8.29
CA ALA A 89 3.02 -26.39 -8.98
C ALA A 89 1.87 -25.43 -9.19
N VAL A 90 1.79 -24.85 -10.39
CA VAL A 90 0.68 -24.01 -10.82
C VAL A 90 -0.54 -24.91 -10.87
N SER A 91 -1.23 -25.02 -9.74
CA SER A 91 -2.61 -25.50 -9.72
C SER A 91 -3.38 -24.47 -10.54
N ILE A 92 -3.74 -24.84 -11.75
CA ILE A 92 -4.66 -24.05 -12.57
C ILE A 92 -5.98 -24.09 -11.82
N ILE A 93 -6.19 -23.09 -10.96
CA ILE A 93 -7.46 -22.86 -10.28
C ILE A 93 -8.43 -22.55 -11.42
N ALA A 94 -9.28 -23.53 -11.73
CA ALA A 94 -10.40 -23.33 -12.64
C ALA A 94 -11.19 -22.12 -12.12
N PRO A 95 -11.66 -21.21 -12.99
CA PRO A 95 -12.41 -20.05 -12.55
C PRO A 95 -13.62 -20.55 -11.76
N THR A 96 -13.63 -20.28 -10.45
CA THR A 96 -14.79 -20.51 -9.61
C THR A 96 -15.92 -19.67 -10.20
N PRO A 97 -17.09 -20.26 -10.49
CA PRO A 97 -18.19 -19.49 -11.03
C PRO A 97 -18.53 -18.36 -10.04
N GLU A 98 -18.59 -17.13 -10.54
CA GLU A 98 -18.98 -16.00 -9.71
C GLU A 98 -20.39 -16.25 -9.15
N PRO A 99 -20.61 -16.03 -7.84
CA PRO A 99 -21.90 -16.28 -7.23
C PRO A 99 -22.94 -15.30 -7.81
N VAL A 100 -23.99 -15.84 -8.44
CA VAL A 100 -25.11 -15.06 -8.96
C VAL A 100 -26.09 -14.79 -7.81
N PHE A 101 -26.17 -13.54 -7.37
CA PHE A 101 -27.10 -13.12 -6.31
C PHE A 101 -28.47 -12.72 -6.90
N ARG A 102 -29.54 -13.00 -6.17
CA ARG A 102 -30.93 -12.65 -6.53
C ARG A 102 -31.65 -12.14 -5.29
N CYS A 103 -32.64 -11.29 -5.47
CA CYS A 103 -33.45 -10.78 -4.36
C CYS A 103 -34.42 -11.86 -3.86
N GLU A 104 -34.07 -12.51 -2.75
CA GLU A 104 -34.89 -13.54 -2.09
C GLU A 104 -35.71 -13.01 -0.91
N GLY A 105 -35.91 -11.68 -0.85
CA GLY A 105 -36.66 -11.04 0.24
C GLY A 105 -35.90 -10.94 1.57
N LYS A 106 -34.59 -11.18 1.56
CA LYS A 106 -33.73 -11.02 2.74
C LYS A 106 -33.58 -9.55 3.12
N GLN A 107 -33.67 -9.24 4.42
CA GLN A 107 -33.65 -7.86 4.91
C GLN A 107 -32.56 -7.58 5.94
N HIS A 108 -31.99 -8.62 6.56
CA HIS A 108 -31.07 -8.50 7.69
C HIS A 108 -29.76 -9.25 7.44
N CYS A 109 -28.70 -8.82 8.14
CA CYS A 109 -27.35 -9.37 8.02
C CYS A 109 -27.23 -10.85 8.38
N SER A 110 -28.02 -11.33 9.34
CA SER A 110 -28.04 -12.74 9.74
C SER A 110 -28.50 -13.70 8.62
N GLN A 111 -29.09 -13.17 7.54
CA GLN A 111 -29.59 -13.95 6.40
C GLN A 111 -28.59 -13.98 5.24
N MET A 112 -27.54 -13.17 5.30
CA MET A 112 -26.51 -13.08 4.27
C MET A 112 -25.41 -14.11 4.53
N SER A 113 -24.89 -14.70 3.46
CA SER A 113 -23.76 -15.66 3.52
C SER A 113 -22.41 -14.98 3.34
N SER A 114 -22.39 -13.77 2.75
CA SER A 114 -21.17 -13.03 2.45
C SER A 114 -21.42 -11.53 2.35
N CYS A 115 -20.36 -10.74 2.52
CA CYS A 115 -20.40 -9.29 2.31
C CYS A 115 -20.67 -8.90 0.86
N ALA A 116 -20.27 -9.74 -0.12
CA ALA A 116 -20.60 -9.52 -1.52
C ALA A 116 -22.12 -9.64 -1.77
N GLU A 117 -22.77 -10.66 -1.18
CA GLU A 117 -24.23 -10.82 -1.21
C GLU A 117 -24.92 -9.62 -0.53
N ALA A 118 -24.48 -9.23 0.67
CA ALA A 118 -25.05 -8.11 1.40
C ALA A 118 -24.97 -6.79 0.60
N ARG A 119 -23.82 -6.51 -0.02
CA ARG A 119 -23.64 -5.35 -0.92
C ARG A 119 -24.55 -5.41 -2.15
N PHE A 120 -24.73 -6.60 -2.73
CA PHE A 120 -25.66 -6.78 -3.83
C PHE A 120 -27.09 -6.45 -3.39
N TYR A 121 -27.54 -6.98 -2.26
CA TYR A 121 -28.90 -6.73 -1.76
C TYR A 121 -29.13 -5.26 -1.42
N LEU A 122 -28.13 -4.58 -0.84
CA LEU A 122 -28.22 -3.14 -0.52
C LEU A 122 -28.48 -2.29 -1.77
N LYS A 123 -27.84 -2.65 -2.90
CA LYS A 123 -27.90 -1.88 -4.14
C LYS A 123 -29.02 -2.30 -5.10
N ASN A 124 -29.42 -3.58 -5.07
CA ASN A 124 -30.28 -4.16 -6.09
C ASN A 124 -31.67 -4.58 -5.58
N CYS A 125 -31.87 -4.71 -4.27
CA CYS A 125 -33.11 -5.25 -3.71
C CYS A 125 -33.87 -4.18 -2.90
N PRO A 126 -35.20 -4.10 -3.04
CA PRO A 126 -36.01 -3.21 -2.21
C PRO A 126 -36.16 -3.74 -0.77
N ALA A 127 -36.46 -2.85 0.18
CA ALA A 127 -36.81 -3.17 1.58
C ALA A 127 -35.70 -3.81 2.44
N VAL A 128 -34.43 -3.58 2.10
CA VAL A 128 -33.27 -4.01 2.89
C VAL A 128 -32.97 -3.06 4.07
N LYS A 129 -32.67 -3.63 5.24
CA LYS A 129 -32.45 -2.90 6.51
C LYS A 129 -31.18 -3.42 7.20
N MET A 130 -30.05 -3.22 6.53
CA MET A 130 -28.74 -3.74 6.95
C MET A 130 -27.62 -2.69 6.93
N ASP A 131 -27.88 -1.54 6.30
CA ASP A 131 -27.07 -0.33 6.36
C ASP A 131 -27.84 0.65 7.25
N GLY A 132 -27.43 0.74 8.52
CA GLY A 132 -28.17 1.46 9.55
C GLY A 132 -27.84 2.95 9.60
N ASP A 133 -26.62 3.30 9.22
CA ASP A 133 -26.04 4.63 9.21
C ASP A 133 -25.99 5.25 7.80
N GLY A 134 -26.20 4.45 6.75
CA GLY A 134 -26.37 4.91 5.37
C GLY A 134 -25.04 5.22 4.68
N ASP A 135 -23.95 4.62 5.12
CA ASP A 135 -22.61 4.86 4.58
C ASP A 135 -22.29 3.98 3.35
N GLY A 136 -23.20 3.07 3.00
CA GLY A 136 -23.07 2.12 1.89
C GLY A 136 -22.37 0.81 2.27
N ILE A 137 -22.05 0.60 3.54
CA ILE A 137 -21.49 -0.63 4.09
C ILE A 137 -22.59 -1.40 4.85
N PRO A 138 -23.16 -2.47 4.26
CA PRO A 138 -24.11 -3.30 4.97
C PRO A 138 -23.38 -4.20 5.96
N CYS A 139 -23.97 -4.47 7.12
CA CYS A 139 -23.47 -5.48 8.06
C CYS A 139 -22.07 -5.18 8.61
N GLU A 140 -21.94 -4.07 9.33
CA GLU A 140 -20.72 -3.74 10.09
C GLU A 140 -20.62 -4.49 11.42
N THR A 141 -21.73 -5.10 11.86
CA THR A 141 -21.83 -5.80 13.14
C THR A 141 -21.79 -7.33 12.95
N PRO A 142 -21.13 -8.07 13.87
CA PRO A 142 -21.04 -9.52 13.80
C PRO A 142 -22.39 -10.21 13.56
N PRO A 143 -22.44 -11.33 12.79
CA PRO A 143 -21.34 -12.21 12.39
C PRO A 143 -20.63 -11.84 11.09
N LEU A 144 -21.15 -10.88 10.33
CA LEU A 144 -20.53 -10.37 9.11
C LEU A 144 -19.95 -9.01 9.45
N GLN A 145 -18.65 -8.82 9.31
CA GLN A 145 -18.00 -7.52 9.48
C GLN A 145 -17.58 -7.06 8.10
N CYS A 146 -18.52 -6.52 7.35
CA CYS A 146 -18.22 -5.95 6.05
C CYS A 146 -17.57 -4.60 6.29
N THR A 147 -16.35 -4.44 5.82
CA THR A 147 -15.62 -3.18 5.78
C THR A 147 -15.23 -2.90 4.32
N PHE A 148 -14.89 -1.66 4.00
CA PHE A 148 -14.30 -1.34 2.70
C PHE A 148 -13.06 -2.20 2.39
#